data_AF-A0AAD5EEN1-F1
#
_entry.id   AF-A0AAD5EEN1-F1
#
_cell.length_a   1.000
_cell.length_b   1.000
_cell.length_c   1.000
_cell.angle_alpha   90.00
_cell.angle_beta   90.00
_cell.angle_gamma   90.00
#
_symmetry.space_group_name_H-M   'P 1'
#
loop_
_entity.id
_entity.type
_entity.pdbx_description
1 polymer ?
#
loop_
_entity_poly.entity_id
_entity_poly.type
_entity_poly.pdbx_seq_one_letter_code
_entity_poly.pdbx_strand_id
1 'polypeptide(L)'
;MFTFPNMLSVAEALSQPSVMMGVALSMTLYLTFFFGALKTKFATTDKQISWLLTFMSSGGLTLASIPRFYRFWKSGWNIQSFQVDRTLDTLVLCYFVSYLILDLCLGSIYYKRQINILTGWIHHSVYTVITIYFLRYRLGGFFTTASILEMPTLIMALGSLRSCFRSDYLFAATFFAFRLVFHAFMIKTLKQNHHIRSLWIVAASIFPLHLFWFHGFIKQQMRKYRAYMEKRAAREQEQLKEQMVVSEPSTSASSSATSAAGRKEISRLRKFFANTKRLSFGSLTGAL
;
A
#
# COMPACT_ATOMS: atom_id res chain seq x y z
N MET A 1 -14.08 -30.47 -20.24
CA MET A 1 -15.04 -29.46 -20.74
C MET A 1 -15.92 -29.07 -19.57
N PHE A 2 -15.68 -27.89 -18.96
CA PHE A 2 -16.40 -27.45 -17.76
C PHE A 2 -17.57 -26.56 -18.18
N THR A 3 -18.77 -27.10 -18.23
CA THR A 3 -20.00 -26.32 -18.43
C THR A 3 -20.37 -25.65 -17.10
N PHE A 4 -20.11 -24.35 -16.99
CA PHE A 4 -20.56 -23.53 -15.86
C PHE A 4 -21.96 -23.00 -16.18
N PRO A 5 -23.03 -23.48 -15.55
CA PRO A 5 -24.41 -23.27 -16.02
C PRO A 5 -24.94 -21.82 -15.91
N ASN A 6 -24.13 -20.83 -15.54
CA ASN A 6 -24.60 -19.45 -15.30
C ASN A 6 -23.61 -18.34 -15.73
N MET A 7 -22.62 -18.63 -16.57
CA MET A 7 -21.68 -17.59 -17.03
C MET A 7 -22.34 -16.75 -18.14
N LEU A 8 -22.52 -15.46 -17.88
CA LEU A 8 -22.99 -14.52 -18.90
C LEU A 8 -21.91 -14.30 -19.97
N SER A 9 -22.31 -14.05 -21.20
CA SER A 9 -21.40 -13.43 -22.18
C SER A 9 -20.99 -12.03 -21.72
N VAL A 10 -19.90 -11.51 -22.27
CA VAL A 10 -19.46 -10.13 -21.96
C VAL A 10 -20.54 -9.12 -22.33
N ALA A 11 -21.16 -9.29 -23.50
CA ALA A 11 -22.22 -8.41 -23.98
C ALA A 11 -23.45 -8.43 -23.04
N GLU A 12 -23.91 -9.61 -22.63
CA GLU A 12 -25.03 -9.74 -21.70
C GLU A 12 -24.72 -9.17 -20.31
N ALA A 13 -23.50 -9.34 -19.82
CA ALA A 13 -23.10 -8.78 -18.53
C ALA A 13 -23.07 -7.24 -18.57
N LEU A 14 -22.56 -6.65 -19.66
CA LEU A 14 -22.46 -5.20 -19.81
C LEU A 14 -23.79 -4.52 -20.19
N SER A 15 -24.71 -5.25 -20.83
CA SER A 15 -26.03 -4.72 -21.20
C SER A 15 -27.05 -4.73 -20.06
N GLN A 16 -26.68 -5.23 -18.87
CA GLN A 16 -27.58 -5.19 -17.72
C GLN A 16 -27.89 -3.74 -17.31
N PRO A 17 -29.16 -3.37 -17.09
CA PRO A 17 -29.53 -2.01 -16.70
C PRO A 17 -28.83 -1.54 -15.41
N SER A 18 -28.67 -2.43 -14.43
CA SER A 18 -27.96 -2.14 -13.18
C SER A 18 -26.48 -1.78 -13.41
N VAL A 19 -25.83 -2.42 -14.39
CA VAL A 19 -24.43 -2.17 -14.74
C VAL A 19 -24.28 -0.84 -15.45
N MET A 20 -25.10 -0.57 -16.46
CA MET A 20 -25.08 0.71 -17.19
C MET A 20 -25.34 1.89 -16.24
N MET A 21 -26.37 1.76 -15.40
CA MET A 21 -26.70 2.77 -14.39
C MET A 21 -25.58 2.92 -13.35
N GLY A 22 -25.03 1.81 -12.85
CA GLY A 22 -23.94 1.82 -11.88
C GLY A 22 -22.67 2.49 -12.41
N VAL A 23 -22.29 2.20 -13.66
CA VAL A 23 -21.15 2.85 -14.33
C VAL A 23 -21.43 4.33 -14.52
N ALA A 24 -22.59 4.71 -15.07
CA ALA A 24 -22.93 6.12 -15.28
C ALA A 24 -22.90 6.93 -13.97
N LEU A 25 -23.58 6.44 -12.92
CA LEU A 25 -23.63 7.11 -11.61
C LEU A 25 -22.25 7.26 -10.98
N SER A 26 -21.43 6.21 -11.02
CA SER A 26 -20.07 6.24 -10.46
C SER A 26 -19.14 7.14 -11.25
N MET A 27 -19.21 7.14 -12.59
CA MET A 27 -18.44 8.05 -13.45
C MET A 27 -18.76 9.51 -13.14
N THR A 28 -20.05 9.86 -13.08
CA THR A 28 -20.49 11.20 -12.71
C THR A 28 -19.97 11.58 -11.32
N LEU A 29 -20.14 10.69 -10.34
CA LEU A 29 -19.70 10.91 -8.97
C LEU A 29 -18.18 11.18 -8.87
N TYR A 30 -17.34 10.37 -9.53
CA TYR A 30 -15.89 10.56 -9.53
C TYR A 30 -15.47 11.84 -10.25
N LEU A 31 -16.06 12.14 -11.42
CA LEU A 31 -15.73 13.35 -12.17
C LEU A 31 -16.12 14.60 -11.39
N THR A 32 -17.32 14.63 -10.80
CA THR A 32 -17.77 15.74 -9.96
C THR A 32 -16.84 15.93 -8.75
N PHE A 33 -16.47 14.85 -8.07
CA PHE A 33 -15.54 14.91 -6.95
C PHE A 33 -14.15 15.42 -7.39
N PHE A 34 -13.59 14.87 -8.47
CA PHE A 34 -12.26 15.23 -8.97
C PHE A 34 -12.19 16.70 -9.36
N PHE A 35 -13.10 17.17 -10.21
CA PHE A 35 -13.10 18.57 -10.66
C PHE A 35 -13.48 19.54 -9.53
N GLY A 36 -14.36 19.13 -8.61
CA GLY A 36 -14.65 19.89 -7.40
C GLY A 36 -13.42 20.06 -6.50
N ALA A 37 -12.64 18.99 -6.31
CA ALA A 37 -11.40 19.02 -5.53
C ALA A 37 -10.32 19.91 -6.18
N LEU A 38 -10.23 19.91 -7.52
CA LEU A 38 -9.34 20.81 -8.24
C LEU A 38 -9.78 22.27 -8.10
N LYS A 39 -11.07 22.56 -8.30
CA LYS A 39 -11.62 23.93 -8.21
C LYS A 39 -11.44 24.54 -6.82
N THR A 40 -11.62 23.74 -5.78
CA THR A 40 -11.46 24.16 -4.38
C THR A 40 -10.00 24.18 -3.91
N LYS A 41 -9.04 23.81 -4.76
CA LYS A 41 -7.62 23.64 -4.42
C LYS A 41 -7.40 22.68 -3.24
N PHE A 42 -8.27 21.69 -3.10
CA PHE A 42 -8.14 20.68 -2.06
C PHE A 42 -6.84 19.87 -2.22
N ALA A 43 -6.48 19.56 -3.47
CA ALA A 43 -5.19 18.97 -3.86
C ALA A 43 -4.49 19.91 -4.86
N THR A 44 -3.23 20.26 -4.58
CA THR A 44 -2.47 21.24 -5.38
C THR A 44 -1.29 20.62 -6.11
N THR A 45 -0.70 19.57 -5.55
CA THR A 45 0.46 18.90 -6.15
C THR A 45 0.01 17.72 -7.03
N ASP A 46 0.75 17.41 -8.10
CA ASP A 46 0.50 16.25 -8.97
C ASP A 46 0.32 14.96 -8.16
N LYS A 47 1.13 14.81 -7.11
CA LYS A 47 1.03 13.68 -6.19
C LYS A 47 -0.32 13.67 -5.48
N GLN A 48 -0.75 14.76 -4.86
CA GLN A 48 -2.05 14.78 -4.18
C GLN A 48 -3.20 14.55 -5.17
N ILE A 49 -3.12 15.14 -6.36
CA ILE A 49 -4.13 14.98 -7.42
C ILE A 49 -4.24 13.51 -7.82
N SER A 50 -3.12 12.79 -7.97
CA SER A 50 -3.13 11.37 -8.30
C SER A 50 -3.72 10.47 -7.21
N TRP A 51 -3.89 10.96 -5.98
CA TRP A 51 -4.49 10.20 -4.88
C TRP A 51 -5.97 10.50 -4.65
N LEU A 52 -6.57 11.47 -5.36
CA LEU A 52 -7.97 11.86 -5.16
C LEU A 52 -8.94 10.71 -5.47
N LEU A 53 -8.83 10.13 -6.67
CA LEU A 53 -9.71 9.04 -7.08
C LEU A 53 -9.47 7.78 -6.26
N THR A 54 -8.21 7.45 -5.97
CA THR A 54 -7.87 6.32 -5.10
C THR A 54 -8.44 6.48 -3.70
N PHE A 55 -8.35 7.68 -3.10
CA PHE A 55 -8.93 7.96 -1.79
C PHE A 55 -10.44 7.74 -1.81
N MET A 56 -11.13 8.30 -2.80
CA MET A 56 -12.58 8.16 -2.94
C MET A 56 -12.98 6.68 -3.12
N SER A 57 -12.33 5.98 -4.06
CA SER A 57 -12.61 4.58 -4.39
C SER A 57 -12.36 3.66 -3.20
N SER A 58 -11.17 3.71 -2.59
CA SER A 58 -10.84 2.87 -1.44
C SER A 58 -11.71 3.18 -0.22
N GLY A 59 -12.13 4.44 -0.04
CA GLY A 59 -13.11 4.85 0.96
C GLY A 59 -14.47 4.21 0.74
N GLY A 60 -15.04 4.38 -0.46
CA GLY A 60 -16.33 3.80 -0.83
C GLY A 60 -16.35 2.27 -0.74
N LEU A 61 -15.29 1.61 -1.22
CA LEU A 61 -15.12 0.16 -1.16
C LEU A 61 -15.01 -0.36 0.26
N THR A 62 -14.19 0.29 1.10
CA THR A 62 -14.05 -0.10 2.51
C THR A 62 -15.41 0.03 3.22
N LEU A 63 -16.11 1.16 3.05
CA LEU A 63 -17.41 1.39 3.69
C LEU A 63 -18.48 0.40 3.21
N ALA A 64 -18.59 0.16 1.90
CA ALA A 64 -19.55 -0.78 1.33
C ALA A 64 -19.27 -2.23 1.77
N SER A 65 -18.01 -2.58 2.04
CA SER A 65 -17.63 -3.93 2.47
C SER A 65 -18.01 -4.25 3.92
N ILE A 66 -18.05 -3.26 4.82
CA ILE A 66 -18.20 -3.48 6.27
C ILE A 66 -19.44 -4.33 6.60
N PRO A 67 -20.66 -4.05 6.10
CA PRO A 67 -21.83 -4.83 6.44
C PRO A 67 -21.73 -6.29 5.96
N ARG A 68 -21.19 -6.50 4.76
CA ARG A 68 -20.99 -7.83 4.16
C ARG A 68 -19.93 -8.62 4.92
N PHE A 69 -18.79 -7.99 5.20
CA PHE A 69 -17.71 -8.57 6.00
C PHE A 69 -18.17 -8.94 7.41
N TYR A 70 -18.93 -8.07 8.07
CA TYR A 70 -19.49 -8.38 9.39
C TYR A 70 -20.41 -9.61 9.37
N ARG A 71 -21.27 -9.75 8.36
CA ARG A 71 -22.13 -10.93 8.19
C ARG A 71 -21.32 -12.19 7.88
N PHE A 72 -20.27 -12.08 7.07
CA PHE A 72 -19.36 -13.19 6.77
C PHE A 72 -18.59 -13.66 8.01
N TRP A 73 -18.15 -12.73 8.86
CA TRP A 73 -17.52 -13.08 10.13
C TRP A 73 -18.54 -13.75 11.07
N LYS A 74 -19.73 -13.16 11.24
CA LYS A 74 -20.80 -13.73 12.09
C LYS A 74 -21.29 -15.10 11.65
N SER A 75 -21.21 -15.43 10.35
CA SER A 75 -21.58 -16.74 9.83
C SER A 75 -20.51 -17.83 10.04
N GLY A 76 -19.42 -17.52 10.74
CA GLY A 76 -18.31 -18.45 10.95
C GLY A 76 -17.48 -18.68 9.68
N TRP A 77 -17.33 -17.63 8.86
CA TRP A 77 -16.58 -17.69 7.59
C TRP A 77 -17.23 -18.59 6.52
N ASN A 78 -18.57 -18.67 6.55
CA ASN A 78 -19.35 -19.42 5.58
C ASN A 78 -19.27 -18.75 4.18
N ILE A 79 -18.61 -19.42 3.24
CA ILE A 79 -18.38 -18.92 1.87
C ILE A 79 -19.68 -18.82 1.06
N GLN A 80 -20.64 -19.71 1.33
CA GLN A 80 -21.92 -19.74 0.61
C GLN A 80 -22.69 -18.42 0.82
N SER A 81 -22.40 -17.66 1.88
CA SER A 81 -22.95 -16.32 2.08
C SER A 81 -22.60 -15.31 0.96
N PHE A 82 -21.60 -15.60 0.13
CA PHE A 82 -21.22 -14.77 -1.03
C PHE A 82 -22.09 -14.97 -2.27
N GLN A 83 -22.86 -16.07 -2.34
CA GLN A 83 -23.65 -16.42 -3.53
C GLN A 83 -24.90 -15.54 -3.70
N VAL A 84 -25.31 -14.84 -2.64
CA VAL A 84 -26.46 -13.92 -2.70
C VAL A 84 -26.00 -12.58 -3.27
N ASP A 85 -25.99 -12.49 -4.60
CA ASP A 85 -25.72 -11.25 -5.33
C ASP A 85 -26.91 -10.30 -5.21
N ARG A 86 -26.65 -9.08 -4.76
CA ARG A 86 -27.66 -8.01 -4.68
C ARG A 86 -27.28 -6.92 -5.68
N THR A 87 -28.27 -6.17 -6.13
CA THR A 87 -28.05 -5.01 -7.00
C THR A 87 -26.97 -4.08 -6.45
N LEU A 88 -26.92 -3.89 -5.12
CA LEU A 88 -25.89 -3.09 -4.47
C LEU A 88 -24.46 -3.62 -4.70
N ASP A 89 -24.24 -4.94 -4.69
CA ASP A 89 -22.90 -5.48 -4.92
C ASP A 89 -22.47 -5.32 -6.39
N THR A 90 -23.42 -5.41 -7.33
CA THR A 90 -23.19 -5.04 -8.73
C THR A 90 -22.82 -3.56 -8.86
N LEU A 91 -23.50 -2.66 -8.15
CA LEU A 91 -23.16 -1.23 -8.14
C LEU A 91 -21.76 -0.98 -7.55
N VAL A 92 -21.35 -1.73 -6.53
CA VAL A 92 -20.00 -1.65 -5.94
C VAL A 92 -18.93 -2.13 -6.93
N LEU A 93 -19.18 -3.21 -7.68
CA LEU A 93 -18.32 -3.64 -8.78
C LEU A 93 -18.18 -2.53 -9.84
N CYS A 94 -19.30 -1.96 -10.31
CA CYS A 94 -19.30 -0.87 -11.28
C CYS A 94 -18.56 0.36 -10.77
N TYR A 95 -18.74 0.70 -9.50
CA TYR A 95 -18.03 1.77 -8.83
C TYR A 95 -16.51 1.58 -8.88
N PHE A 96 -16.02 0.35 -8.71
CA PHE A 96 -14.59 0.07 -8.83
C PHE A 96 -14.11 0.09 -10.28
N VAL A 97 -14.84 -0.48 -11.24
CA VAL A 97 -14.48 -0.44 -12.67
C VAL A 97 -14.37 1.00 -13.16
N SER A 98 -15.33 1.85 -12.81
CA SER A 98 -15.30 3.26 -13.19
C SER A 98 -14.09 3.98 -12.64
N TYR A 99 -13.68 3.68 -11.40
CA TYR A 99 -12.42 4.18 -10.85
C TYR A 99 -11.22 3.77 -11.69
N LEU A 100 -11.07 2.47 -12.01
CA LEU A 100 -9.91 1.98 -12.75
C LEU A 100 -9.77 2.66 -14.12
N ILE A 101 -10.88 2.84 -14.82
CA ILE A 101 -10.93 3.51 -16.12
C ILE A 101 -10.61 5.00 -15.96
N LEU A 102 -11.28 5.71 -15.04
CA LEU A 102 -11.07 7.14 -14.85
C LEU A 102 -9.67 7.48 -14.35
N ASP A 103 -9.08 6.65 -13.48
CA ASP A 103 -7.74 6.90 -12.96
C ASP A 103 -6.70 6.80 -14.09
N LEU A 104 -6.85 5.83 -15.01
CA LEU A 104 -6.01 5.76 -16.21
C LEU A 104 -6.27 6.94 -17.16
N CYS A 105 -7.53 7.27 -17.44
CA CYS A 105 -7.88 8.38 -18.34
C CYS A 105 -7.38 9.71 -17.80
N LEU A 106 -7.81 10.10 -16.60
CA LEU A 106 -7.42 11.37 -15.99
C LEU A 106 -5.95 11.40 -15.63
N GLY A 107 -5.35 10.31 -15.17
CA GLY A 107 -3.93 10.30 -14.87
C GLY A 107 -3.05 10.39 -16.12
N SER A 108 -3.51 9.86 -17.26
CA SER A 108 -2.84 10.08 -18.55
C SER A 108 -2.93 11.53 -19.03
N ILE A 109 -3.75 12.38 -18.40
CA ILE A 109 -3.91 13.79 -18.76
C ILE A 109 -3.26 14.70 -17.70
N TYR A 110 -3.68 14.56 -16.45
CA TYR A 110 -3.40 15.49 -15.34
C TYR A 110 -2.18 15.13 -14.49
N TYR A 111 -1.79 13.85 -14.40
CA TYR A 111 -0.68 13.42 -13.52
C TYR A 111 0.14 12.29 -14.14
N LYS A 112 0.51 12.47 -15.42
CA LYS A 112 1.26 11.49 -16.23
C LYS A 112 2.49 10.91 -15.52
N ARG A 113 3.22 11.75 -14.79
CA ARG A 113 4.45 11.38 -14.06
C ARG A 113 4.20 10.40 -12.90
N GLN A 114 2.97 10.30 -12.41
CA GLN A 114 2.61 9.42 -11.29
C GLN A 114 2.10 8.05 -11.76
N ILE A 115 1.69 7.90 -13.03
CA ILE A 115 1.30 6.59 -13.57
C ILE A 115 2.55 5.77 -13.90
N ASN A 116 2.91 4.85 -13.01
CA ASN A 116 3.93 3.84 -13.30
C ASN A 116 3.33 2.69 -14.11
N ILE A 117 4.16 2.03 -14.93
CA ILE A 117 3.75 0.87 -15.76
C ILE A 117 3.15 -0.25 -14.89
N LEU A 118 3.84 -0.61 -13.81
CA LEU A 118 3.42 -1.73 -12.96
C LEU A 118 2.19 -1.40 -12.11
N THR A 119 2.21 -0.27 -11.40
CA THR A 119 1.16 0.07 -10.42
C THR A 119 -0.03 0.79 -11.03
N GLY A 120 0.12 1.41 -12.19
CA GLY A 120 -0.96 2.05 -12.94
C GLY A 120 -1.47 1.13 -14.05
N TRP A 121 -0.75 1.06 -15.17
CA TRP A 121 -1.22 0.39 -16.39
C TRP A 121 -1.54 -1.10 -16.19
N ILE A 122 -0.55 -1.89 -15.75
CA ILE A 122 -0.72 -3.35 -15.62
C ILE A 122 -1.74 -3.65 -14.52
N HIS A 123 -1.57 -3.04 -13.35
CA HIS A 123 -2.47 -3.24 -12.21
C HIS A 123 -3.93 -2.90 -12.58
N HIS A 124 -4.21 -1.71 -13.13
CA HIS A 124 -5.58 -1.33 -13.44
C HIS A 124 -6.18 -2.16 -14.57
N SER A 125 -5.40 -2.53 -15.58
CA SER A 125 -5.87 -3.41 -16.66
C SER A 125 -6.24 -4.80 -16.15
N VAL A 126 -5.38 -5.42 -15.33
CA VAL A 126 -5.63 -6.74 -14.74
C VAL A 126 -6.86 -6.70 -13.84
N TYR A 127 -7.00 -5.70 -12.97
CA TYR A 127 -8.17 -5.57 -12.11
C TYR A 127 -9.45 -5.27 -12.91
N THR A 128 -9.37 -4.55 -14.02
CA THR A 128 -10.53 -4.34 -14.91
C THR A 128 -11.02 -5.67 -15.48
N VAL A 129 -10.11 -6.51 -16.00
CA VAL A 129 -10.46 -7.84 -16.51
C VAL A 129 -11.03 -8.74 -15.42
N ILE A 130 -10.44 -8.76 -14.23
CA ILE A 130 -10.92 -9.55 -13.08
C ILE A 130 -12.31 -9.07 -12.63
N THR A 131 -12.57 -7.78 -12.66
CA THR A 131 -13.86 -7.22 -12.25
C THR A 131 -14.95 -7.53 -13.27
N ILE A 132 -14.64 -7.48 -14.57
CA ILE A 132 -15.54 -7.98 -15.63
C ILE A 132 -15.80 -9.49 -15.45
N TYR A 133 -14.78 -10.27 -15.10
CA TYR A 133 -14.95 -11.67 -14.76
C TYR A 133 -15.91 -11.87 -13.58
N PHE A 134 -15.79 -11.09 -12.49
CA PHE A 134 -16.74 -11.15 -11.38
C PHE A 134 -18.16 -10.79 -11.78
N LEU A 135 -18.33 -9.81 -12.66
CA LEU A 135 -19.65 -9.45 -13.19
C LEU A 135 -20.29 -10.61 -13.98
N ARG A 136 -19.51 -11.26 -14.84
CA ARG A 136 -20.00 -12.39 -15.67
C ARG A 136 -20.42 -13.61 -14.86
N TYR A 137 -19.76 -13.85 -13.72
CA TYR A 137 -20.06 -14.96 -12.81
C TYR A 137 -21.00 -14.55 -11.65
N ARG A 138 -21.52 -13.32 -11.63
CA ARG A 138 -22.39 -12.79 -10.56
C ARG A 138 -21.76 -12.93 -9.18
N LEU A 139 -20.47 -12.58 -9.08
CA LEU A 139 -19.65 -12.65 -7.86
C LEU A 139 -19.56 -11.30 -7.15
N GLY A 140 -20.59 -10.45 -7.28
CA GLY A 140 -20.62 -9.13 -6.63
C GLY A 140 -20.50 -9.23 -5.12
N GLY A 141 -21.25 -10.14 -4.48
CA GLY A 141 -21.19 -10.34 -3.03
C GLY A 141 -19.79 -10.73 -2.51
N PHE A 142 -19.07 -11.57 -3.27
CA PHE A 142 -17.68 -11.92 -2.97
C PHE A 142 -16.77 -10.70 -3.10
N PHE A 143 -16.86 -9.99 -4.24
CA PHE A 143 -16.05 -8.79 -4.48
C PHE A 143 -16.25 -7.75 -3.38
N THR A 144 -17.52 -7.41 -3.07
CA THR A 144 -17.88 -6.43 -2.05
C THR A 144 -17.37 -6.83 -0.67
N THR A 145 -17.42 -8.12 -0.32
CA THR A 145 -16.83 -8.58 0.96
C THR A 145 -15.31 -8.46 0.95
N ALA A 146 -14.67 -8.86 -0.15
CA ALA A 146 -13.23 -8.78 -0.33
C ALA A 146 -12.72 -7.33 -0.44
N SER A 147 -13.59 -6.36 -0.75
CA SER A 147 -13.24 -4.94 -0.81
C SER A 147 -12.76 -4.37 0.52
N ILE A 148 -12.95 -5.07 1.65
CA ILE A 148 -12.32 -4.71 2.94
C ILE A 148 -10.78 -4.69 2.84
N LEU A 149 -10.22 -5.43 1.88
CA LEU A 149 -8.80 -5.42 1.54
C LEU A 149 -8.30 -4.03 1.09
N GLU A 150 -9.18 -3.10 0.70
CA GLU A 150 -8.81 -1.74 0.33
C GLU A 150 -8.56 -0.81 1.53
N MET A 151 -8.85 -1.24 2.76
CA MET A 151 -8.60 -0.44 3.97
C MET A 151 -7.17 0.11 4.09
N PRO A 152 -6.09 -0.66 3.82
CA PRO A 152 -4.72 -0.14 3.84
C PRO A 152 -4.48 0.92 2.75
N THR A 153 -5.11 0.76 1.58
CA THR A 153 -5.05 1.73 0.48
C THR A 153 -5.69 3.05 0.90
N LEU A 154 -6.84 2.99 1.59
CA LEU A 154 -7.52 4.17 2.12
C LEU A 154 -6.61 4.95 3.10
N ILE A 155 -5.96 4.26 4.03
CA ILE A 155 -5.02 4.87 4.97
C ILE A 155 -3.84 5.53 4.23
N MET A 156 -3.29 4.85 3.24
CA MET A 156 -2.20 5.36 2.42
C MET A 156 -2.62 6.58 1.58
N ALA A 157 -3.82 6.55 1.00
CA ALA A 157 -4.36 7.64 0.20
C ALA A 157 -4.62 8.88 1.06
N LEU A 158 -5.21 8.70 2.24
CA LEU A 158 -5.44 9.78 3.19
C LEU A 158 -4.13 10.46 3.63
N GLY A 159 -3.11 9.67 3.99
CA GLY A 159 -1.78 10.18 4.32
C GLY A 159 -1.03 10.84 3.15
N SER A 160 -1.40 10.50 1.91
CA SER A 160 -0.84 11.12 0.71
C SER A 160 -1.51 12.43 0.33
N LEU A 161 -2.80 12.58 0.66
CA LEU A 161 -3.53 13.85 0.52
C LEU A 161 -3.12 14.86 1.59
N ARG A 162 -2.99 14.41 2.85
CA ARG A 162 -2.59 15.26 3.99
C ARG A 162 -1.54 14.55 4.83
N SER A 163 -0.37 15.17 4.98
CA SER A 163 0.74 14.61 5.76
C SER A 163 0.43 14.41 7.24
N CYS A 164 -0.48 15.20 7.82
CA CYS A 164 -0.89 15.07 9.22
C CYS A 164 -1.59 13.74 9.54
N PHE A 165 -2.27 13.12 8.56
CA PHE A 165 -2.92 11.82 8.74
C PHE A 165 -2.01 10.64 8.38
N ARG A 166 -0.75 10.90 8.00
CA ARG A 166 0.16 9.84 7.59
C ARG A 166 0.67 9.06 8.81
N SER A 167 0.29 7.79 8.89
CA SER A 167 0.86 6.84 9.85
C SER A 167 1.39 5.60 9.12
N ASP A 168 2.72 5.50 9.02
CA ASP A 168 3.40 4.37 8.37
C ASP A 168 3.12 3.05 9.15
N TYR A 169 2.97 3.10 10.48
CA TYR A 169 2.63 1.94 11.31
C TYR A 169 1.20 1.44 11.10
N LEU A 170 0.23 2.36 11.04
CA LEU A 170 -1.16 2.01 10.81
C LEU A 170 -1.34 1.39 9.42
N PHE A 171 -0.68 1.97 8.41
CA PHE A 171 -0.62 1.39 7.07
C PHE A 171 -0.02 -0.03 7.10
N ALA A 172 1.14 -0.22 7.74
CA ALA A 172 1.81 -1.52 7.79
C ALA A 172 0.97 -2.59 8.49
N ALA A 173 0.38 -2.25 9.64
CA ALA A 173 -0.46 -3.15 10.42
C ALA A 173 -1.71 -3.59 9.64
N THR A 174 -2.41 -2.63 9.03
CA THR A 174 -3.61 -2.93 8.22
C THR A 174 -3.25 -3.68 6.94
N PHE A 175 -2.16 -3.34 6.27
CA PHE A 175 -1.69 -4.07 5.09
C PHE A 175 -1.39 -5.53 5.44
N PHE A 176 -0.64 -5.76 6.52
CA PHE A 176 -0.34 -7.11 6.98
C PHE A 176 -1.62 -7.90 7.33
N ALA A 177 -2.51 -7.32 8.14
CA ALA A 177 -3.73 -7.98 8.57
C ALA A 177 -4.66 -8.32 7.40
N PHE A 178 -4.95 -7.37 6.53
CA PHE A 178 -5.91 -7.55 5.45
C PHE A 178 -5.28 -8.18 4.20
N ARG A 179 -4.26 -7.55 3.61
CA ARG A 179 -3.69 -7.97 2.31
C ARG A 179 -2.83 -9.22 2.39
N LEU A 180 -2.30 -9.57 3.56
CA LEU A 180 -1.48 -10.77 3.74
C LEU A 180 -2.26 -11.87 4.46
N VAL A 181 -2.61 -11.65 5.73
CA VAL A 181 -3.22 -12.70 6.56
C VAL A 181 -4.63 -13.04 6.08
N PHE A 182 -5.52 -12.05 6.02
CA PHE A 182 -6.91 -12.29 5.61
C PHE A 182 -7.00 -12.75 4.15
N HIS A 183 -6.22 -12.17 3.23
CA HIS A 183 -6.18 -12.61 1.84
C HIS A 183 -5.71 -14.08 1.70
N ALA A 184 -4.64 -14.48 2.40
CA ALA A 184 -4.17 -15.87 2.40
C ALA A 184 -5.21 -16.83 2.99
N PHE A 185 -5.87 -16.43 4.08
CA PHE A 185 -7.00 -17.15 4.65
C PHE A 185 -8.13 -17.32 3.64
N MET A 186 -8.50 -16.26 2.92
CA MET A 186 -9.53 -16.30 1.88
C MET A 186 -9.15 -17.24 0.73
N ILE A 187 -7.89 -17.25 0.28
CA ILE A 187 -7.41 -18.19 -0.75
C ILE A 187 -7.61 -19.64 -0.29
N LYS A 188 -7.17 -19.98 0.93
CA LYS A 188 -7.30 -21.33 1.49
C LYS A 188 -8.78 -21.73 1.57
N THR A 189 -9.60 -20.83 2.09
CA THR A 189 -11.03 -21.05 2.33
C THR A 189 -11.75 -21.26 0.99
N LEU A 190 -11.48 -20.42 -0.01
CA LEU A 190 -12.03 -20.56 -1.38
C LEU A 190 -11.61 -21.87 -2.05
N LYS A 191 -10.34 -22.27 -1.90
CA LYS A 191 -9.83 -23.53 -2.46
C LYS A 191 -10.58 -24.75 -1.91
N GLN A 192 -10.96 -24.71 -0.64
CA GLN A 192 -11.60 -25.84 0.06
C GLN A 192 -13.12 -25.86 -0.12
N ASN A 193 -13.79 -24.71 -0.09
CA ASN A 193 -15.25 -24.68 0.08
C ASN A 193 -16.02 -23.97 -1.05
N HIS A 194 -15.35 -23.34 -2.03
CA HIS A 194 -16.05 -22.65 -3.13
C HIS A 194 -16.20 -23.56 -4.37
N HIS A 195 -17.42 -23.62 -4.91
CA HIS A 195 -17.76 -24.43 -6.07
C HIS A 195 -17.02 -23.99 -7.37
N ILE A 196 -16.84 -22.68 -7.57
CA ILE A 196 -16.07 -22.13 -8.70
C ILE A 196 -14.57 -22.24 -8.42
N ARG A 197 -13.93 -23.27 -8.99
CA ARG A 197 -12.49 -23.54 -8.79
C ARG A 197 -11.57 -22.42 -9.32
N SER A 198 -11.97 -21.67 -10.33
CA SER A 198 -11.14 -20.57 -10.86
C SER A 198 -11.01 -19.40 -9.88
N LEU A 199 -11.92 -19.25 -8.91
CA LEU A 199 -11.93 -18.10 -8.01
C LEU A 199 -10.71 -18.06 -7.07
N TRP A 200 -10.32 -19.21 -6.51
CA TRP A 200 -9.11 -19.27 -5.67
C TRP A 200 -7.83 -19.07 -6.48
N ILE A 201 -7.82 -19.45 -7.76
CA ILE A 201 -6.68 -19.22 -8.67
C ILE A 201 -6.51 -17.72 -8.92
N VAL A 202 -7.60 -17.01 -9.19
CA VAL A 202 -7.59 -15.53 -9.33
C VAL A 202 -7.13 -14.87 -8.03
N ALA A 203 -7.64 -15.30 -6.88
CA ALA A 203 -7.20 -14.74 -5.60
C ALA A 203 -5.70 -15.01 -5.33
N ALA A 204 -5.23 -16.21 -5.68
CA ALA A 204 -3.83 -16.62 -5.51
C ALA A 204 -2.88 -15.89 -6.48
N SER A 205 -3.31 -15.59 -7.71
CA SER A 205 -2.46 -14.89 -8.69
C SER A 205 -2.18 -13.44 -8.32
N ILE A 206 -3.08 -12.80 -7.57
CA ILE A 206 -2.91 -11.43 -7.06
C ILE A 206 -1.97 -11.40 -5.85
N PHE A 207 -1.92 -12.46 -5.05
CA PHE A 207 -1.21 -12.47 -3.77
C PHE A 207 0.31 -12.15 -3.85
N PRO A 208 1.08 -12.65 -4.84
CA PRO A 208 2.49 -12.27 -5.02
C PRO A 208 2.70 -10.76 -5.14
N LEU A 209 1.76 -10.02 -5.74
CA LEU A 209 1.84 -8.58 -5.86
C LEU A 209 1.81 -7.91 -4.47
N HIS A 210 0.98 -8.41 -3.55
CA HIS A 210 0.91 -7.90 -2.18
C HIS A 210 2.17 -8.21 -1.38
N LEU A 211 2.73 -9.41 -1.56
CA LEU A 211 4.03 -9.76 -0.97
C LEU A 211 5.15 -8.84 -1.48
N PHE A 212 5.20 -8.62 -2.80
CA PHE A 212 6.18 -7.72 -3.42
C PHE A 212 6.11 -6.30 -2.87
N TRP A 213 4.89 -5.72 -2.77
CA TRP A 213 4.71 -4.38 -2.22
C TRP A 213 5.04 -4.29 -0.74
N PHE A 214 4.63 -5.26 0.07
CA PHE A 214 4.95 -5.25 1.50
C PHE A 214 6.45 -5.39 1.73
N HIS A 215 7.11 -6.27 1.00
CA HIS A 215 8.57 -6.39 1.03
C HIS A 215 9.27 -5.08 0.62
N GLY A 216 8.79 -4.42 -0.43
CA GLY A 216 9.27 -3.09 -0.83
C GLY A 216 9.11 -2.03 0.26
N PHE A 217 7.98 -2.05 0.96
CA PHE A 217 7.72 -1.19 2.11
C PHE A 217 8.69 -1.47 3.27
N ILE A 218 8.90 -2.73 3.67
CA ILE A 218 9.85 -3.09 4.72
C ILE A 218 11.27 -2.63 4.35
N LYS A 219 11.73 -2.88 3.11
CA LYS A 219 13.02 -2.37 2.62
C LYS A 219 13.11 -0.85 2.70
N GLN A 220 12.03 -0.13 2.41
CA GLN A 220 12.00 1.33 2.56
C GLN A 220 12.14 1.76 4.03
N GLN A 221 11.43 1.12 4.95
CA GLN A 221 11.50 1.45 6.38
C GLN A 221 12.88 1.14 6.96
N MET A 222 13.49 0.02 6.59
CA MET A 222 14.86 -0.31 6.99
C MET A 222 15.88 0.74 6.53
N ARG A 223 15.74 1.24 5.29
CA ARG A 223 16.61 2.32 4.78
C ARG A 223 16.44 3.62 5.57
N LYS A 224 15.20 4.01 5.86
CA LYS A 224 14.92 5.21 6.68
C LYS A 224 15.52 5.08 8.09
N TYR A 225 15.37 3.91 8.71
CA TYR A 225 15.92 3.63 10.03
C TYR A 225 17.45 3.72 10.05
N ARG A 226 18.14 3.11 9.07
CA ARG A 226 19.60 3.22 8.92
C ARG A 226 20.06 4.67 8.79
N ALA A 227 19.42 5.45 7.91
CA ALA A 227 19.74 6.87 7.73
C ALA A 227 19.49 7.71 8.99
N TYR A 228 18.47 7.37 9.79
CA TYR A 228 18.23 8.01 11.09
C TYR A 228 19.35 7.70 12.08
N MET A 229 19.78 6.44 12.17
CA MET A 229 20.87 6.01 13.05
C MET A 229 22.21 6.66 12.67
N GLU A 230 22.52 6.76 11.38
CA GLU A 230 23.73 7.46 10.89
C GLU A 230 23.73 8.95 11.27
N LYS A 231 22.60 9.64 11.07
CA LYS A 231 22.46 11.06 11.46
C LYS A 231 22.58 11.25 12.97
N ARG A 232 22.02 10.33 13.76
CA ARG A 232 22.15 10.36 15.22
C ARG A 232 23.60 10.18 15.66
N ALA A 233 24.31 9.19 15.10
CA ALA A 233 25.72 8.96 15.40
C ALA A 233 26.61 10.14 15.01
N ALA A 234 26.31 10.81 13.88
CA ALA A 234 27.05 12.01 13.45
C ALA A 234 26.86 13.18 14.44
N ARG A 235 25.63 13.41 14.91
CA ARG A 235 25.34 14.45 15.93
C ARG A 235 26.04 14.15 17.25
N GLU A 236 26.04 12.89 17.69
CA GLU A 236 26.75 12.48 18.91
C GLU A 236 28.27 12.72 18.78
N GLN A 237 28.87 12.48 17.60
CA GLN A 237 30.28 12.78 17.34
C GLN A 237 30.60 14.27 17.31
N GLU A 238 29.70 15.10 16.79
CA GLU A 238 29.85 16.55 16.75
C GLU A 238 29.81 17.14 18.17
N GLN A 239 28.84 16.70 18.99
CA GLN A 239 28.73 17.10 20.40
C GLN A 239 29.97 16.71 21.22
N LEU A 240 30.53 15.52 20.99
CA LEU A 240 31.77 15.11 21.66
C LEU A 240 32.97 15.99 21.28
N LYS A 241 33.06 16.42 20.01
CA LYS A 241 34.14 17.32 19.57
C LYS A 241 33.99 18.71 20.18
N GLU A 242 32.77 19.25 20.25
CA GLU A 242 32.50 20.55 20.87
C GLU A 242 32.87 20.53 22.36
N GLN A 243 32.50 19.46 23.09
CA GLN A 243 32.88 19.31 24.50
C GLN A 243 34.40 19.25 24.70
N MET A 244 35.13 18.57 23.82
CA MET A 244 36.60 18.50 23.90
C MET A 244 37.26 19.88 23.68
N VAL A 245 36.76 20.68 22.72
CA VAL A 245 37.29 22.03 22.43
C VAL A 245 37.06 22.99 23.60
N VAL A 246 35.90 22.95 24.24
CA VAL A 246 35.60 23.81 25.40
C VAL A 246 36.42 23.42 26.63
N SER A 247 36.84 22.16 26.72
CA SER A 247 37.63 21.65 27.85
C SER A 247 39.14 21.88 27.74
N GLU A 248 39.66 22.44 26.64
CA GLU A 248 41.07 22.86 26.58
C GLU A 248 41.29 24.10 27.46
N PRO A 249 41.95 23.99 28.62
CA PRO A 249 42.23 25.15 29.45
C PRO A 249 43.29 26.00 28.76
N SER A 250 43.17 27.32 28.91
CA SER A 250 44.26 28.27 28.66
C SER A 250 45.40 28.02 29.65
N THR A 251 46.16 26.94 29.48
CA THR A 251 47.48 26.76 30.09
C THR A 251 48.46 27.63 29.33
N SER A 252 48.48 28.92 29.65
CA SER A 252 49.70 29.71 29.57
C SER A 252 50.68 29.16 30.60
N ALA A 253 51.80 28.64 30.10
CA ALA A 253 53.10 28.43 30.74
C ALA A 253 53.17 27.49 31.98
N SER A 254 53.61 26.25 31.76
CA SER A 254 54.71 25.63 32.52
C SER A 254 55.13 24.31 31.86
N SER A 255 56.43 24.06 31.87
CA SER A 255 57.21 23.15 31.04
C SER A 255 57.13 21.66 31.43
N SER A 256 57.36 20.82 30.40
CA SER A 256 58.11 19.55 30.41
C SER A 256 57.64 18.40 31.33
N ALA A 257 57.01 17.37 30.73
CA ALA A 257 57.44 15.94 30.79
C ALA A 257 56.38 14.89 30.34
N THR A 258 55.09 15.23 30.19
CA THR A 258 54.00 14.22 30.10
C THR A 258 53.42 13.95 28.70
N SER A 259 54.27 13.95 27.65
CA SER A 259 53.80 13.92 26.25
C SER A 259 53.62 12.54 25.60
N ALA A 260 54.06 11.45 26.26
CA ALA A 260 54.07 10.12 25.65
C ALA A 260 52.81 9.27 25.96
N ALA A 261 52.16 9.47 27.11
CA ALA A 261 51.01 8.68 27.54
C ALA A 261 49.73 9.05 26.78
N GLY A 262 49.41 10.35 26.66
CA GLY A 262 48.21 10.82 25.94
C GLY A 262 48.20 10.46 24.45
N ARG A 263 49.37 10.42 23.79
CA ARG A 263 49.45 9.99 22.37
C ARG A 263 49.13 8.51 22.19
N LYS A 264 49.45 7.65 23.16
CA LYS A 264 49.10 6.21 23.11
C LYS A 264 47.59 5.99 23.26
N GLU A 265 46.93 6.80 24.06
CA GLU A 265 45.49 6.68 24.33
C GLU A 265 44.65 7.15 23.13
N ILE A 266 45.02 8.28 22.51
CA ILE A 266 44.39 8.76 21.27
C ILE A 266 44.58 7.75 20.12
N SER A 267 45.75 7.10 20.04
CA SER A 267 46.02 6.03 19.06
C SER A 267 45.16 4.78 19.29
N ARG A 268 44.94 4.38 20.56
CA ARG A 268 44.05 3.26 20.90
C ARG A 268 42.60 3.55 20.55
N LEU A 269 42.09 4.75 20.85
CA LEU A 269 40.73 5.15 20.51
C LEU A 269 40.51 5.16 18.99
N ARG A 270 41.45 5.70 18.21
CA ARG A 270 41.38 5.66 16.73
C ARG A 270 41.31 4.22 16.19
N LYS A 271 42.09 3.29 16.75
CA LYS A 271 42.04 1.87 16.35
C LYS A 271 40.73 1.19 16.74
N PHE A 272 40.17 1.51 17.90
CA PHE A 272 38.88 0.97 18.33
C PHE A 272 37.76 1.38 17.37
N PHE A 273 37.63 2.67 17.04
CA PHE A 273 36.60 3.15 16.11
C PHE A 273 36.78 2.63 14.67
N ALA A 274 38.01 2.41 14.21
CA ALA A 274 38.27 1.80 12.91
C ALA A 274 37.79 0.35 12.85
N ASN A 275 37.92 -0.42 13.94
CA ASN A 275 37.45 -1.80 14.02
C ASN A 275 35.92 -1.90 14.11
N THR A 276 35.25 -0.97 14.80
CA THR A 276 33.78 -0.93 14.87
C THR A 276 33.16 -0.67 13.49
N LYS A 277 33.77 0.18 12.66
CA LYS A 277 33.35 0.39 11.26
C LYS A 277 33.49 -0.87 10.40
N ARG A 278 34.51 -1.70 10.64
CA ARG A 278 34.75 -2.93 9.88
C ARG A 278 33.74 -4.03 10.21
N LEU A 279 33.31 -4.13 11.46
CA LEU A 279 32.28 -5.08 11.90
C LEU A 279 30.87 -4.70 11.41
N SER A 280 30.59 -3.41 11.17
CA SER A 280 29.31 -2.96 10.61
C SER A 280 29.17 -3.13 9.09
N PHE A 281 30.27 -3.31 8.35
CA PHE A 281 30.26 -3.39 6.88
C PHE A 281 30.50 -4.81 6.33
N GLY A 282 30.88 -5.78 7.17
CA GLY A 282 31.25 -7.13 6.73
C GLY A 282 30.12 -8.15 6.56
N SER A 283 28.83 -7.80 6.77
CA SER A 283 27.76 -8.80 6.89
C SER A 283 26.69 -8.79 5.78
N LEU A 284 26.73 -7.93 4.76
CA LEU A 284 25.58 -7.80 3.84
C LEU A 284 25.92 -7.49 2.37
N THR A 285 27.07 -7.99 1.90
CA THR A 285 27.35 -8.09 0.45
C THR A 285 27.63 -9.56 0.12
N GLY A 286 26.56 -10.32 -0.07
CA GLY A 286 26.66 -11.73 -0.43
C GLY A 286 25.35 -12.49 -0.27
N ALA A 287 24.32 -12.09 -1.01
CA ALA A 287 23.24 -12.96 -1.54
C ALA A 287 22.04 -12.09 -1.98
N LEU A 288 21.65 -12.31 -3.25
CA LEU A 288 20.41 -11.89 -3.93
C LEU A 288 20.32 -10.45 -4.44
#